data_AF-A0A7L1L942-F1
#
_entry.id   AF-A0A7L1L942-F1
#
_cell.length_a   1.000
_cell.length_b   1.000
_cell.length_c   1.000
_cell.angle_alpha   90.00
_cell.angle_beta   90.00
_cell.angle_gamma   90.00
#
_symmetry.space_group_name_H-M   'P 1'
#
loop_
_entity.id
_entity.type
_entity.pdbx_description
1 polymer ?
#
loop_
_entity_poly.entity_id
_entity_poly.type
_entity_poly.pdbx_seq_one_letter_code
_entity_poly.pdbx_strand_id
1 'polypeptide(L)'
;QARARAEWAAFQARKKAVAVSSLGRRLGGREAAERAVERIQAREGDKEQQVREVRVENIKLKHEIQNLETILKAQGELVEAQHFMDFEHMKKENQQHREKIDNLSDEILKLKKKISNAVHVLSQFREKLQFMEAENQGRKAELMHIETILSQKRDILTKTKQARDRLWRNNLKLQQKCGLLGNEILLRDFEEKVDTAELLSQRLETLKHHHAHLILTCRGIQKKIEETNSSFLA
;
A
#
# COMPACT_ATOMS: atom_id res chain seq x y z
N GLN A 1 3.99 52.51 -89.64
CA GLN A 1 3.66 53.88 -89.18
C GLN A 1 3.77 54.93 -90.29
N ALA A 2 4.85 54.94 -91.10
CA ALA A 2 5.00 55.91 -92.20
C ALA A 2 3.88 55.86 -93.25
N ARG A 3 3.47 54.66 -93.67
CA ARG A 3 2.38 54.43 -94.65
C ARG A 3 1.02 54.98 -94.18
N ALA A 4 0.63 54.68 -92.94
CA ALA A 4 -0.62 55.18 -92.35
C ALA A 4 -0.66 56.71 -92.22
N ARG A 5 0.49 57.34 -91.90
CA ARG A 5 0.59 58.81 -91.88
C ARG A 5 0.44 59.42 -93.27
N ALA A 6 1.02 58.79 -94.28
CA ALA A 6 0.90 59.23 -95.68
C ALA A 6 -0.54 59.10 -96.20
N GLU A 7 -1.19 57.96 -95.94
CA GLU A 7 -2.60 57.72 -96.30
C GLU A 7 -3.54 58.71 -95.57
N TRP A 8 -3.26 59.02 -94.30
CA TRP A 8 -3.99 60.02 -93.53
C TRP A 8 -3.83 61.44 -94.10
N ALA A 9 -2.62 61.84 -94.47
CA ALA A 9 -2.35 63.14 -95.08
C ALA A 9 -3.06 63.27 -96.43
N ALA A 10 -3.04 62.22 -97.26
CA ALA A 10 -3.76 62.18 -98.53
C ALA A 10 -5.28 62.29 -98.33
N PHE A 11 -5.83 61.62 -97.32
CA PHE A 11 -7.24 61.74 -96.95
C PHE A 11 -7.61 63.16 -96.50
N GLN A 12 -6.80 63.78 -95.64
CA GLN A 12 -7.05 65.16 -95.17
C GLN A 12 -6.96 66.20 -96.29
N ALA A 13 -6.02 66.02 -97.22
CA ALA A 13 -5.91 66.87 -98.41
C ALA A 13 -7.14 66.73 -99.31
N ARG A 14 -7.63 65.51 -99.52
CA ARG A 14 -8.85 65.25 -100.29
C ARG A 14 -10.09 65.82 -99.61
N LYS A 15 -10.20 65.67 -98.29
CA LYS A 15 -11.28 66.25 -97.47
C LYS A 15 -11.29 67.79 -97.58
N LYS A 16 -10.12 68.43 -97.50
CA LYS A 16 -9.96 69.89 -97.67
C LYS A 16 -10.44 70.35 -99.04
N ALA A 17 -9.97 69.70 -100.11
CA ALA A 17 -10.32 70.08 -101.49
C ALA A 17 -11.84 70.01 -101.74
N VAL A 18 -12.50 68.95 -101.26
CA VAL A 18 -13.95 68.78 -101.40
C VAL A 18 -14.72 69.82 -100.58
N ALA A 19 -14.29 70.12 -99.35
CA ALA A 19 -14.94 71.09 -98.48
C ALA A 19 -14.80 72.54 -98.99
N VAL A 20 -13.64 72.91 -99.54
CA VAL A 20 -13.42 74.22 -100.16
C VAL A 20 -14.28 74.41 -101.40
N SER A 21 -14.38 73.38 -102.24
CA SER A 21 -15.21 73.41 -103.45
C SER A 21 -16.71 73.55 -103.15
N SER A 22 -17.19 72.98 -102.03
CA SER A 22 -18.61 73.04 -101.66
C SER A 22 -18.97 74.33 -100.91
N LEU A 23 -18.06 74.88 -100.09
CA LEU A 23 -18.29 76.09 -99.31
C LEU A 23 -17.97 77.39 -100.05
N GLY A 24 -17.14 77.34 -101.11
CA GLY A 24 -16.70 78.51 -101.87
C GLY A 24 -17.83 79.35 -102.46
N ARG A 25 -18.96 78.73 -102.85
CA ARG A 25 -20.15 79.44 -103.34
C ARG A 25 -20.99 80.08 -102.23
N ARG A 26 -20.89 79.59 -100.99
CA ARG A 26 -21.75 80.01 -99.86
C ARG A 26 -21.10 81.07 -98.95
N LEU A 27 -19.79 81.13 -98.87
CA LEU A 27 -19.04 81.99 -97.93
C LEU A 27 -18.37 83.21 -98.59
N GLY A 28 -18.77 83.56 -99.82
CA GLY A 28 -18.30 84.78 -100.50
C GLY A 28 -16.94 84.66 -101.20
N GLY A 29 -16.51 83.44 -101.56
CA GLY A 29 -15.29 83.20 -102.34
C GLY A 29 -14.45 82.03 -101.86
N ARG A 30 -13.52 81.58 -102.72
CA ARG A 30 -12.63 80.43 -102.44
C ARG A 30 -11.75 80.66 -101.21
N GLU A 31 -11.22 81.87 -101.05
CA GLU A 31 -10.33 82.23 -99.93
C GLU A 31 -11.06 82.27 -98.58
N ALA A 32 -12.34 82.67 -98.55
CA ALA A 32 -13.14 82.64 -97.33
C ALA A 32 -13.50 81.20 -96.92
N ALA A 33 -13.78 80.34 -97.90
CA ALA A 33 -14.00 78.91 -97.68
C ALA A 33 -12.72 78.16 -97.26
N GLU A 34 -11.57 78.46 -97.86
CA GLU A 34 -10.26 77.89 -97.45
C GLU A 34 -9.95 78.23 -95.98
N ARG A 35 -10.09 79.49 -95.57
CA ARG A 35 -9.88 79.90 -94.16
C ARG A 35 -10.85 79.23 -93.18
N ALA A 36 -12.12 79.05 -93.57
CA ALA A 36 -13.11 78.39 -92.73
C ALA A 36 -12.81 76.88 -92.57
N VAL A 37 -12.45 76.20 -93.66
CA VAL A 37 -12.09 74.77 -93.67
C VAL A 37 -10.80 74.53 -92.90
N GLU A 38 -9.80 75.40 -93.03
CA GLU A 38 -8.55 75.30 -92.25
C GLU A 38 -8.79 75.43 -90.75
N ARG A 39 -9.64 76.37 -90.32
CA ARG A 39 -10.03 76.51 -88.90
C ARG A 39 -10.74 75.25 -88.38
N ILE A 40 -11.59 74.63 -89.19
CA ILE A 40 -12.29 73.38 -88.81
C ILE A 40 -11.30 72.22 -88.75
N GLN A 41 -10.43 72.05 -89.74
CA GLN A 41 -9.42 70.98 -89.77
C GLN A 41 -8.40 71.10 -88.63
N ALA A 42 -8.02 72.33 -88.24
CA ALA A 42 -7.19 72.56 -87.07
C ALA A 42 -7.90 72.09 -85.79
N ARG A 43 -9.16 72.50 -85.57
CA ARG A 43 -9.97 72.07 -84.43
C ARG A 43 -10.23 70.55 -84.40
N GLU A 44 -10.42 69.93 -85.56
CA GLU A 44 -10.54 68.48 -85.68
C GLU A 44 -9.23 67.81 -85.28
N GLY A 45 -8.09 68.28 -85.79
CA GLY A 45 -6.76 67.76 -85.44
C GLY A 45 -6.46 67.85 -83.94
N ASP A 46 -6.78 68.97 -83.30
CA ASP A 46 -6.63 69.17 -81.86
C ASP A 46 -7.48 68.17 -81.07
N LYS A 47 -8.76 68.01 -81.44
CA LYS A 47 -9.66 67.02 -80.82
C LYS A 47 -9.18 65.59 -81.03
N GLU A 48 -8.66 65.27 -82.21
CA GLU A 48 -8.18 63.94 -82.55
C GLU A 48 -6.87 63.58 -81.84
N GLN A 49 -6.06 64.58 -81.52
CA GLN A 49 -4.92 64.45 -80.62
C GLN A 49 -5.37 64.18 -79.19
N GLN A 50 -6.32 64.96 -78.66
CA GLN A 50 -6.90 64.74 -77.32
C GLN A 50 -7.52 63.35 -77.19
N VAL A 51 -8.29 62.91 -78.19
CA VAL A 51 -8.89 61.56 -78.19
C VAL A 51 -7.81 60.47 -78.21
N ARG A 52 -6.70 60.67 -78.92
CA ARG A 52 -5.58 59.72 -78.93
C ARG A 52 -4.90 59.65 -77.57
N GLU A 53 -4.65 60.79 -76.94
CA GLU A 53 -4.07 60.86 -75.59
C GLU A 53 -4.96 60.14 -74.57
N VAL A 54 -6.25 60.47 -74.55
CA VAL A 54 -7.24 59.82 -73.66
C VAL A 54 -7.36 58.33 -73.96
N ARG A 55 -7.27 57.89 -75.22
CA ARG A 55 -7.27 56.45 -75.56
C ARG A 55 -6.06 55.72 -75.03
N VAL A 56 -4.87 56.30 -75.16
CA VAL A 56 -3.64 55.70 -74.62
C VAL A 56 -3.74 55.62 -73.10
N GLU A 57 -4.24 56.65 -72.45
CA GLU A 57 -4.47 56.66 -71.00
C GLU A 57 -5.52 55.63 -70.58
N ASN A 58 -6.63 55.50 -71.31
CA ASN A 58 -7.64 54.47 -71.06
C ASN A 58 -7.06 53.05 -71.20
N ILE A 59 -6.21 52.81 -72.20
CA ILE A 59 -5.53 51.52 -72.38
C ILE A 59 -4.60 51.25 -71.20
N LYS A 60 -3.82 52.24 -70.75
CA LYS A 60 -2.95 52.10 -69.57
C LYS A 60 -3.77 51.76 -68.32
N LEU A 61 -4.82 52.53 -68.04
CA LEU A 61 -5.70 52.30 -66.89
C LEU A 61 -6.35 50.92 -66.93
N LYS A 62 -6.78 50.44 -68.10
CA LYS A 62 -7.32 49.07 -68.24
C LYS A 62 -6.28 48.00 -67.91
N HIS A 63 -5.03 48.15 -68.34
CA HIS A 63 -3.97 47.21 -67.98
C HIS A 63 -3.64 47.28 -66.48
N GLU A 64 -3.62 48.49 -65.90
CA GLU A 64 -3.42 48.69 -64.46
C GLU A 64 -4.51 47.98 -63.64
N ILE A 65 -5.78 48.16 -64.03
CA ILE A 65 -6.93 47.50 -63.38
C ILE A 65 -6.78 45.98 -63.48
N GLN A 66 -6.50 45.45 -64.67
CA GLN A 66 -6.31 44.00 -64.85
C GLN A 66 -5.16 43.46 -63.99
N ASN A 67 -4.04 44.18 -63.93
CA ASN A 67 -2.91 43.80 -63.08
C ASN A 67 -3.32 43.77 -61.59
N LEU A 68 -3.99 44.82 -61.11
CA LEU A 68 -4.46 44.89 -59.73
C LEU A 68 -5.49 43.79 -59.41
N GLU A 69 -6.42 43.49 -60.31
CA GLU A 69 -7.38 42.40 -60.17
C GLU A 69 -6.68 41.04 -60.06
N THR A 70 -5.64 40.79 -60.87
CA THR A 70 -4.88 39.53 -60.80
C THR A 70 -4.11 39.39 -59.48
N ILE A 71 -3.52 40.48 -58.98
CA ILE A 71 -2.83 40.50 -57.69
C ILE A 71 -3.83 40.26 -56.56
N LEU A 72 -4.96 40.96 -56.58
CA LEU A 72 -5.99 40.85 -55.55
C LEU A 72 -6.58 39.44 -55.49
N LYS A 73 -6.79 38.82 -56.65
CA LYS A 73 -7.25 37.44 -56.74
C LYS A 73 -6.22 36.45 -56.18
N ALA A 74 -4.94 36.59 -56.55
CA ALA A 74 -3.88 35.74 -56.01
C ALA A 74 -3.71 35.89 -54.49
N GLN A 75 -3.84 37.11 -53.97
CA GLN A 75 -3.84 37.36 -52.53
C GLN A 75 -5.05 36.73 -51.84
N GLY A 76 -6.25 36.83 -52.43
CA GLY A 76 -7.45 36.19 -51.91
C GLY A 76 -7.31 34.67 -51.82
N GLU A 77 -6.82 34.02 -52.88
CA GLU A 77 -6.58 32.57 -52.92
C GLU A 77 -5.55 32.13 -51.87
N LEU A 78 -4.48 32.92 -51.66
CA LEU A 78 -3.48 32.68 -50.61
C LEU A 78 -4.08 32.77 -49.20
N VAL A 79 -4.90 33.79 -48.94
CA VAL A 79 -5.55 33.99 -47.64
C VAL A 79 -6.54 32.87 -47.36
N GLU A 80 -7.32 32.45 -48.36
CA GLU A 80 -8.25 31.32 -48.23
C GLU A 80 -7.51 30.00 -47.98
N ALA A 81 -6.39 29.76 -48.67
CA ALA A 81 -5.54 28.60 -48.41
C ALA A 81 -4.93 28.62 -47.01
N GLN A 82 -4.52 29.78 -46.51
CA GLN A 82 -4.04 29.93 -45.13
C GLN A 82 -5.14 29.63 -44.12
N HIS A 83 -6.33 30.22 -44.27
CA HIS A 83 -7.47 29.95 -43.41
C HIS A 83 -7.87 28.47 -43.41
N PHE A 84 -7.79 27.81 -44.57
CA PHE A 84 -8.03 26.38 -44.69
C PHE A 84 -6.99 25.56 -43.90
N MET A 85 -5.70 25.89 -44.01
CA MET A 85 -4.65 25.24 -43.23
C MET A 85 -4.84 25.43 -41.73
N ASP A 86 -5.15 26.65 -41.28
CA ASP A 86 -5.40 26.96 -39.87
C ASP A 86 -6.59 26.17 -39.33
N PHE A 87 -7.67 26.07 -40.11
CA PHE A 87 -8.85 25.28 -39.75
C PHE A 87 -8.54 23.78 -39.60
N GLU A 88 -7.83 23.20 -40.58
CA GLU A 88 -7.44 21.79 -40.52
C GLU A 88 -6.45 21.52 -39.38
N HIS A 89 -5.56 22.47 -39.06
CA HIS A 89 -4.70 22.41 -37.88
C HIS A 89 -5.52 22.35 -36.59
N MET A 90 -6.43 23.30 -36.39
CA MET A 90 -7.31 23.33 -35.21
C MET A 90 -8.14 22.06 -35.08
N LYS A 91 -8.61 21.50 -36.20
CA LYS A 91 -9.36 20.24 -36.22
C LYS A 91 -8.49 19.07 -35.75
N LYS A 92 -7.24 19.01 -36.21
CA LYS A 92 -6.28 17.99 -35.78
C LYS A 92 -5.95 18.11 -34.30
N GLU A 93 -5.69 19.31 -33.79
CA GLU A 93 -5.43 19.55 -32.36
C GLU A 93 -6.63 19.15 -31.50
N ASN A 94 -7.84 19.55 -31.89
CA ASN A 94 -9.05 19.16 -31.18
C ASN A 94 -9.23 17.64 -31.15
N GLN A 95 -8.93 16.95 -32.24
CA GLN A 95 -8.97 15.48 -32.28
C GLN A 95 -7.94 14.86 -31.33
N GLN A 96 -6.70 15.36 -31.32
CA GLN A 96 -5.66 14.89 -30.41
C GLN A 96 -6.03 15.11 -28.93
N HIS A 97 -6.63 16.27 -28.62
CA HIS A 97 -7.09 16.56 -27.26
C HIS A 97 -8.24 15.64 -26.84
N ARG A 98 -9.18 15.34 -27.74
CA ARG A 98 -10.27 14.38 -27.49
C ARG A 98 -9.71 12.98 -27.20
N GLU A 99 -8.82 12.49 -28.05
CA GLU A 99 -8.16 11.19 -27.84
C GLU A 99 -7.42 11.13 -26.50
N LYS A 100 -6.76 12.21 -26.09
CA LYS A 100 -6.10 12.29 -24.78
C LYS A 100 -7.11 12.26 -23.63
N ILE A 101 -8.24 12.95 -23.75
CA ILE A 101 -9.32 12.92 -22.75
C ILE A 101 -9.91 11.51 -22.63
N ASP A 102 -10.13 10.83 -23.75
CA ASP A 102 -10.70 9.47 -23.75
C ASP A 102 -9.73 8.48 -23.12
N ASN A 103 -8.44 8.54 -23.47
CA ASN A 103 -7.40 7.70 -22.86
C ASN A 103 -7.29 7.90 -21.33
N LEU A 104 -7.32 9.16 -20.87
CA LEU A 104 -7.30 9.47 -19.44
C LEU A 104 -8.59 9.02 -18.74
N SER A 105 -9.74 9.15 -19.39
CA SER A 105 -11.02 8.69 -18.86
C SER A 105 -11.03 7.17 -18.66
N ASP A 106 -10.49 6.42 -19.63
CA ASP A 106 -10.32 4.98 -19.54
C ASP A 106 -9.34 4.58 -18.43
N GLU A 107 -8.24 5.31 -18.27
CA GLU A 107 -7.29 5.09 -17.18
C GLU A 107 -7.93 5.34 -15.81
N ILE A 108 -8.68 6.43 -15.66
CA ILE A 108 -9.44 6.74 -14.44
C ILE A 108 -10.42 5.60 -14.13
N LEU A 109 -11.13 5.07 -15.13
CA LEU A 109 -12.08 3.98 -14.94
C LEU A 109 -11.37 2.70 -14.49
N LYS A 110 -10.21 2.36 -15.09
CA LYS A 110 -9.36 1.24 -14.67
C LYS A 110 -8.89 1.41 -13.22
N LEU A 111 -8.46 2.60 -12.83
CA LEU A 111 -8.04 2.90 -11.46
C LEU A 111 -9.19 2.81 -10.47
N LYS A 112 -10.37 3.36 -10.78
CA LYS A 112 -11.58 3.21 -9.95
C LYS A 112 -11.94 1.74 -9.73
N LYS A 113 -11.85 0.90 -10.76
CA LYS A 113 -12.07 -0.55 -10.64
C LYS A 113 -11.03 -1.22 -9.72
N LYS A 114 -9.75 -0.87 -9.85
CA LYS A 114 -8.69 -1.36 -8.95
C LYS A 114 -8.96 -0.96 -7.49
N ILE A 115 -9.35 0.29 -7.24
CA ILE A 115 -9.69 0.80 -5.90
C ILE A 115 -10.88 0.02 -5.34
N SER A 116 -11.96 -0.15 -6.12
CA SER A 116 -13.13 -0.91 -5.68
C SER A 116 -12.78 -2.35 -5.29
N ASN A 117 -11.97 -3.03 -6.10
CA ASN A 117 -11.49 -4.38 -5.79
C ASN A 117 -10.64 -4.40 -4.51
N ALA A 118 -9.74 -3.43 -4.34
CA ALA A 118 -8.91 -3.33 -3.14
C ALA A 118 -9.75 -3.09 -1.88
N VAL A 119 -10.76 -2.22 -1.95
CA VAL A 119 -11.71 -2.00 -0.85
C VAL A 119 -12.47 -3.27 -0.51
N HIS A 120 -12.94 -4.03 -1.50
CA HIS A 120 -13.62 -5.29 -1.27
C HIS A 120 -12.71 -6.31 -0.56
N VAL A 121 -11.47 -6.46 -1.03
CA VAL A 121 -10.48 -7.36 -0.43
C VAL A 121 -10.15 -6.91 1.01
N LEU A 122 -9.97 -5.61 1.24
CA LEU A 122 -9.73 -5.07 2.58
C LEU A 122 -10.91 -5.33 3.52
N SER A 123 -12.16 -5.23 3.03
CA SER A 123 -13.35 -5.57 3.82
C SER A 123 -13.32 -7.03 4.24
N GLN A 124 -13.05 -7.95 3.31
CA GLN A 124 -12.94 -9.38 3.61
C GLN A 124 -11.84 -9.66 4.65
N PHE A 125 -10.68 -9.00 4.53
CA PHE A 125 -9.60 -9.15 5.52
C PHE A 125 -9.99 -8.59 6.89
N ARG A 126 -10.70 -7.46 6.94
CA ARG A 126 -11.21 -6.89 8.18
C ARG A 126 -12.18 -7.83 8.89
N GLU A 127 -13.10 -8.45 8.16
CA GLU A 127 -14.04 -9.45 8.70
C GLU A 127 -13.30 -10.68 9.23
N LYS A 128 -12.34 -11.22 8.47
CA LYS A 128 -11.50 -12.35 8.92
C LYS A 128 -10.70 -12.00 10.17
N LEU A 129 -10.14 -10.80 10.25
CA LEU A 129 -9.39 -10.34 11.41
C LEU A 129 -10.29 -10.28 12.64
N GLN A 130 -11.48 -9.68 12.52
CA GLN A 130 -12.45 -9.60 13.62
C GLN A 130 -12.88 -10.99 14.10
N PHE A 131 -13.10 -11.94 13.18
CA PHE A 131 -13.41 -13.32 13.51
C PHE A 131 -12.25 -14.00 14.27
N MET A 132 -11.02 -13.88 13.77
CA MET A 132 -9.83 -14.43 14.42
C MET A 132 -9.57 -13.81 15.80
N GLU A 133 -9.81 -12.51 15.96
CA GLU A 133 -9.68 -11.81 17.24
C GLU A 133 -10.69 -12.34 18.27
N ALA A 134 -11.95 -12.54 17.87
CA ALA A 134 -12.98 -13.11 18.72
C ALA A 134 -12.62 -14.55 19.15
N GLU A 135 -12.15 -15.38 18.21
CA GLU A 135 -11.72 -16.75 18.49
C GLU A 135 -10.50 -16.78 19.44
N ASN A 136 -9.55 -15.87 19.25
CA ASN A 136 -8.38 -15.73 20.12
C ASN A 136 -8.78 -15.29 21.54
N GLN A 137 -9.74 -14.37 21.68
CA GLN A 137 -10.29 -14.00 22.98
C GLN A 137 -10.97 -15.20 23.68
N GLY A 138 -11.73 -16.01 22.94
CA GLY A 138 -12.32 -17.24 23.45
C GLY A 138 -11.27 -18.22 23.98
N ARG A 139 -10.24 -18.52 23.17
CA ARG A 139 -9.12 -19.38 23.57
C ARG A 139 -8.36 -18.85 24.79
N LYS A 140 -8.16 -17.53 24.89
CA LYS A 140 -7.52 -16.92 26.08
C LYS A 140 -8.36 -17.13 27.33
N ALA A 141 -9.69 -17.01 27.24
CA ALA A 141 -10.57 -17.28 28.36
C ALA A 141 -10.53 -18.76 28.78
N GLU A 142 -10.53 -19.69 27.82
CA GLU A 142 -10.37 -21.13 28.08
C GLU A 142 -9.03 -21.42 28.77
N LEU A 143 -7.94 -20.82 28.30
CA LEU A 143 -6.61 -20.98 28.88
C LEU A 143 -6.58 -20.49 30.33
N MET A 144 -7.12 -19.30 30.62
CA MET A 144 -7.23 -18.78 31.98
C MET A 144 -8.06 -19.70 32.89
N HIS A 145 -9.14 -20.28 32.36
CA HIS A 145 -9.96 -21.23 33.10
C HIS A 145 -9.17 -22.49 33.48
N ILE A 146 -8.45 -23.07 32.52
CA ILE A 146 -7.59 -24.25 32.74
C ILE A 146 -6.47 -23.93 33.73
N GLU A 147 -5.82 -22.77 33.61
CA GLU A 147 -4.78 -22.34 34.55
C GLU A 147 -5.30 -22.21 35.99
N THR A 148 -6.52 -21.68 36.14
CA THR A 148 -7.19 -21.59 37.44
C THR A 148 -7.44 -22.98 38.03
N ILE A 149 -7.98 -23.90 37.23
CA ILE A 149 -8.19 -25.30 37.66
C ILE A 149 -6.84 -25.95 38.02
N LEU A 150 -5.82 -25.75 37.20
CA LEU A 150 -4.49 -26.31 37.42
C LEU A 150 -3.88 -25.80 38.74
N SER A 151 -4.02 -24.51 39.04
CA SER A 151 -3.58 -23.94 40.32
C SER A 151 -4.30 -24.59 41.50
N GLN A 152 -5.63 -24.73 41.42
CA GLN A 152 -6.42 -25.40 42.47
C GLN A 152 -5.97 -26.86 42.67
N LYS A 153 -5.73 -27.60 41.58
CA LYS A 153 -5.24 -28.98 41.64
C LYS A 153 -3.83 -29.07 42.23
N ARG A 154 -2.94 -28.12 41.92
CA ARG A 154 -1.60 -28.01 42.52
C ARG A 154 -1.67 -27.76 44.03
N ASP A 155 -2.60 -26.91 44.49
CA ASP A 155 -2.80 -26.64 45.91
C ASP A 155 -3.31 -27.88 46.66
N ILE A 156 -4.30 -28.57 46.08
CA ILE A 156 -4.83 -29.83 46.63
C ILE A 156 -3.72 -30.87 46.73
N LEU A 157 -2.96 -31.08 45.65
CA LEU A 157 -1.84 -32.03 45.64
C LEU A 157 -0.80 -31.71 46.71
N THR A 158 -0.48 -30.42 46.90
CA THR A 158 0.47 -29.98 47.93
C THR A 158 -0.05 -30.29 49.33
N LYS A 159 -1.33 -29.99 49.62
CA LYS A 159 -1.97 -30.33 50.91
C LYS A 159 -1.99 -31.84 51.16
N THR A 160 -2.34 -32.64 50.15
CA THR A 160 -2.35 -34.11 50.27
C THR A 160 -0.96 -34.69 50.50
N LYS A 161 0.07 -34.19 49.80
CA LYS A 161 1.47 -34.58 50.05
C LYS A 161 1.90 -34.26 51.49
N GLN A 162 1.59 -33.06 51.97
CA GLN A 162 1.89 -32.68 53.36
C GLN A 162 1.16 -33.58 54.38
N ALA A 163 -0.10 -33.93 54.13
CA ALA A 163 -0.86 -34.83 55.00
C ALA A 163 -0.23 -36.24 55.03
N ARG A 164 0.11 -36.79 53.86
CA ARG A 164 0.85 -38.05 53.74
C ARG A 164 2.17 -37.99 54.52
N ASP A 165 2.94 -36.93 54.38
CA ASP A 165 4.24 -36.78 55.05
C ASP A 165 4.10 -36.61 56.57
N ARG A 166 2.99 -36.04 57.05
CA ARG A 166 2.64 -36.01 58.48
C ARG A 166 2.29 -37.41 58.99
N LEU A 167 1.45 -38.14 58.26
CA LEU A 167 1.09 -39.52 58.60
C LEU A 167 2.32 -40.43 58.63
N TRP A 168 3.21 -40.30 57.64
CA TRP A 168 4.45 -41.07 57.58
C TRP A 168 5.35 -40.78 58.78
N ARG A 169 5.55 -39.50 59.13
CA ARG A 169 6.29 -39.12 60.35
C ARG A 169 5.64 -39.62 61.63
N ASN A 170 4.32 -39.58 61.73
CA ASN A 170 3.59 -40.09 62.90
C ASN A 170 3.69 -41.60 63.01
N ASN A 171 3.56 -42.32 61.90
CA ASN A 171 3.72 -43.78 61.83
C ASN A 171 5.14 -44.18 62.26
N LEU A 172 6.17 -43.48 61.76
CA LEU A 172 7.55 -43.71 62.17
C LEU A 172 7.75 -43.46 63.68
N LYS A 173 7.20 -42.37 64.23
CA LYS A 173 7.26 -42.10 65.68
C LYS A 173 6.53 -43.15 66.51
N LEU A 174 5.37 -43.63 66.04
CA LEU A 174 4.63 -44.69 66.71
C LEU A 174 5.45 -45.99 66.70
N GLN A 175 6.01 -46.36 65.55
CA GLN A 175 6.90 -47.52 65.43
C GLN A 175 8.10 -47.42 66.39
N GLN A 176 8.72 -46.24 66.52
CA GLN A 176 9.80 -46.00 67.49
C GLN A 176 9.32 -46.16 68.94
N LYS A 177 8.13 -45.67 69.30
CA LYS A 177 7.56 -45.79 70.65
C LYS A 177 7.12 -47.21 70.99
N CYS A 178 6.69 -47.98 69.99
CA CYS A 178 6.27 -49.36 70.18
C CYS A 178 7.43 -50.28 70.55
N GLY A 179 8.71 -49.89 70.34
CA GLY A 179 9.85 -50.67 70.82
C GLY A 179 9.82 -52.12 70.30
N LEU A 180 9.73 -53.10 71.22
CA LEU A 180 9.57 -54.52 70.86
C LEU A 180 8.12 -54.89 70.52
N LEU A 181 7.12 -54.09 70.89
CA LEU A 181 5.71 -54.30 70.53
C LEU A 181 5.57 -54.21 69.00
N GLY A 182 5.45 -55.37 68.37
CA GLY A 182 5.41 -55.53 66.91
C GLY A 182 6.45 -56.53 66.39
N ASN A 183 7.45 -56.89 67.19
CA ASN A 183 8.39 -57.97 66.87
C ASN A 183 8.20 -59.13 67.87
N GLU A 184 7.23 -59.99 67.54
CA GLU A 184 6.75 -61.06 68.42
C GLU A 184 7.85 -62.06 68.82
N ILE A 185 8.84 -62.26 67.94
CA ILE A 185 9.96 -63.18 68.20
C ILE A 185 10.85 -62.64 69.34
N LEU A 186 11.19 -61.36 69.28
CA LEU A 186 12.03 -60.73 70.32
C LEU A 186 11.27 -60.59 71.65
N LEU A 187 9.95 -60.39 71.61
CA LEU A 187 9.11 -60.39 72.80
C LEU A 187 9.12 -61.75 73.51
N ARG A 188 8.88 -62.83 72.77
CA ARG A 188 8.91 -64.19 73.34
C ARG A 188 10.27 -64.57 73.90
N ASP A 189 11.36 -64.24 73.19
CA ASP A 189 12.71 -64.49 73.71
C ASP A 189 12.96 -63.67 74.98
N PHE A 190 12.51 -62.41 75.04
CA PHE A 190 12.63 -61.60 76.26
C PHE A 190 11.84 -62.19 77.44
N GLU A 191 10.60 -62.64 77.21
CA GLU A 191 9.79 -63.35 78.21
C GLU A 191 10.53 -64.59 78.74
N GLU A 192 11.06 -65.43 77.84
CA GLU A 192 11.82 -66.62 78.22
C GLU A 192 13.11 -66.27 79.00
N LYS A 193 13.81 -65.18 78.63
CA LYS A 193 14.97 -64.70 79.40
C LYS A 193 14.60 -64.18 80.78
N VAL A 194 13.43 -63.56 80.94
CA VAL A 194 12.94 -63.11 82.25
C VAL A 194 12.60 -64.33 83.11
N ASP A 195 11.84 -65.29 82.59
CA ASP A 195 11.47 -66.52 83.29
C ASP A 195 12.72 -67.29 83.77
N THR A 196 13.72 -67.42 82.89
CA THR A 196 14.98 -68.08 83.24
C THR A 196 15.78 -67.31 84.28
N ALA A 197 15.77 -65.97 84.24
CA ALA A 197 16.43 -65.13 85.24
C ALA A 197 15.75 -65.23 86.62
N GLU A 198 14.42 -65.30 86.67
CA GLU A 198 13.66 -65.52 87.90
C GLU A 198 13.99 -66.88 88.51
N LEU A 199 14.03 -67.94 87.69
CA LEU A 199 14.40 -69.28 88.13
C LEU A 199 15.83 -69.32 88.69
N LEU A 200 16.78 -68.66 88.01
CA LEU A 200 18.16 -68.53 88.51
C LEU A 200 18.24 -67.75 89.81
N SER A 201 17.44 -66.69 89.97
CA SER A 201 17.39 -65.88 91.19
C SER A 201 16.84 -66.67 92.38
N GLN A 202 15.76 -67.44 92.16
CA GLN A 202 15.23 -68.36 93.16
C GLN A 202 16.28 -69.40 93.57
N ARG A 203 16.98 -69.99 92.59
CA ARG A 203 18.06 -70.94 92.86
C ARG A 203 19.19 -70.30 93.66
N LEU A 204 19.56 -69.06 93.37
CA LEU A 204 20.56 -68.30 94.12
C LEU A 204 20.11 -68.07 95.58
N GLU A 205 18.84 -67.73 95.81
CA GLU A 205 18.30 -67.58 97.17
C GLU A 205 18.25 -68.90 97.94
N THR A 206 17.91 -70.02 97.28
CA THR A 206 18.00 -71.35 97.92
C THR A 206 19.44 -71.70 98.29
N LEU A 207 20.41 -71.34 97.44
CA LEU A 207 21.82 -71.59 97.68
C LEU A 207 22.38 -70.70 98.79
N LYS A 208 21.95 -69.43 98.87
CA LYS A 208 22.24 -68.54 100.00
C LYS A 208 21.68 -69.09 101.31
N HIS A 209 20.44 -69.58 101.31
CA HIS A 209 19.85 -70.24 102.48
C HIS A 209 20.65 -71.48 102.88
N HIS A 210 21.06 -72.31 101.91
CA HIS A 210 21.90 -73.46 102.15
C HIS A 210 23.28 -73.09 102.69
N HIS A 211 23.91 -72.04 102.17
CA HIS A 211 25.20 -71.56 102.63
C HIS A 211 25.10 -70.96 104.04
N ALA A 212 24.05 -70.20 104.34
CA ALA A 212 23.76 -69.70 105.68
C ALA A 212 23.54 -70.85 106.67
N HIS A 213 22.81 -71.89 106.25
CA HIS A 213 22.64 -73.12 107.03
C HIS A 213 23.99 -73.82 107.27
N LEU A 214 24.81 -73.98 106.24
CA LEU A 214 26.15 -74.56 106.36
C LEU A 214 27.07 -73.74 107.27
N ILE A 215 27.07 -72.41 107.19
CA ILE A 215 27.81 -71.54 108.12
C ILE A 215 27.34 -71.76 109.56
N LEU A 216 26.03 -71.89 109.80
CA LEU A 216 25.51 -72.20 111.13
C LEU A 216 25.98 -73.58 111.61
N THR A 217 25.97 -74.60 110.75
CA THR A 217 26.50 -75.93 111.09
C THR A 217 28.01 -75.93 111.33
N CYS A 218 28.79 -75.20 110.53
CA CYS A 218 30.24 -75.04 110.73
C CYS A 218 30.55 -74.27 112.01
N ARG A 219 29.78 -73.24 112.37
CA ARG A 219 29.87 -72.59 113.69
C ARG A 219 29.53 -73.55 114.83
N GLY A 220 28.54 -74.43 114.63
CA GLY A 220 28.20 -75.49 115.59
C GLY A 220 29.31 -76.52 115.75
N ILE A 221 30.00 -76.89 114.67
CA ILE A 221 31.15 -77.79 114.69
C ILE A 221 32.39 -77.09 115.29
N GLN A 222 32.63 -75.81 115.01
CA GLN A 222 33.68 -75.01 115.67
C GLN A 222 33.48 -74.93 117.18
N LYS A 223 32.24 -74.72 117.65
CA LYS A 223 31.93 -74.79 119.09
C LYS A 223 32.21 -76.17 119.68
N LYS A 224 31.87 -77.25 118.97
CA LYS A 224 32.22 -78.62 119.38
C LYS A 224 33.74 -78.87 119.40
N ILE A 225 34.48 -78.27 118.46
CA ILE A 225 35.95 -78.35 118.41
C ILE A 225 36.58 -77.55 119.58
N GLU A 226 36.04 -76.38 119.93
CA GLU A 226 36.42 -75.61 121.12
C GLU A 226 36.12 -76.39 122.41
N GLU A 227 34.97 -77.07 122.51
CA GLU A 227 34.63 -77.96 123.63
C GLU A 227 35.59 -79.16 123.71
N THR A 228 36.00 -79.76 122.59
CA THR A 228 36.97 -80.86 122.58
C THR A 228 38.41 -80.42 122.85
N ASN A 229 38.81 -79.22 122.42
CA ASN A 229 40.11 -78.65 122.77
C ASN A 229 40.19 -78.22 124.24
N SER A 230 39.04 -77.91 124.85
CA SER A 230 38.91 -77.74 126.30
C SER A 230 39.06 -79.07 127.06
N SER A 231 38.77 -80.21 126.41
CA SER A 231 38.90 -81.56 126.99
C SER A 231 40.25 -82.26 126.72
N PHE A 232 41.14 -81.66 125.90
CA PHE A 232 42.48 -82.21 125.58
C PHE A 232 43.63 -81.43 126.24
N LEU A 233 43.31 -80.39 127.04
CA LEU A 233 44.25 -79.67 127.91
C LEU A 233 43.86 -79.80 129.40
N ALA A 234 43.40 -81.00 129.78
CA ALA A 234 43.32 -81.50 131.15
C ALA A 234 44.17 -82.77 131.24
#